data_AF-A0A1Y6F596-F1
#
_entry.id   AF-A0A1Y6F596-F1
#
_cell.length_a   1.000
_cell.length_b   1.000
_cell.length_c   1.000
_cell.angle_alpha   90.00
_cell.angle_beta   90.00
_cell.angle_gamma   90.00
#
_symmetry.space_group_name_H-M   'P 1'
#
loop_
_entity.id
_entity.type
_entity.pdbx_description
1 polymer ?
#
loop_
_entity_poly.entity_id
_entity_poly.type
_entity_poly.pdbx_seq_one_letter_code
_entity_poly.pdbx_strand_id
1 'polypeptide(L)'
;MSDRVLDDAYNIKKLMREAEALADESMLAFARLKQAMLAARLNPAVEVHTGQRALMRLNEAENQAMAMSTNLLRVHDELSKVAGIYAANDDGVPTEIPEASIARKKTDAEESIVV
;
A
#
# COMPACT_ATOMS: atom_id res chain seq x y z
N MET A 1 -20.44 -17.94 21.22
CA MET A 1 -19.88 -18.20 19.87
C MET A 1 -18.98 -19.42 19.93
N SER A 2 -18.79 -20.15 18.84
CA SER A 2 -17.66 -21.09 18.78
C SER A 2 -16.36 -20.29 18.68
N ASP A 3 -15.31 -20.72 19.38
CA ASP A 3 -13.97 -20.09 19.36
C ASP A 3 -13.50 -19.73 17.94
N ARG A 4 -13.80 -20.59 16.96
CA ARG A 4 -13.49 -20.37 15.55
C ARG A 4 -14.01 -19.06 14.95
N VAL A 5 -15.20 -18.59 15.34
CA VAL A 5 -15.77 -17.33 14.81
C VAL A 5 -14.99 -16.11 15.30
N LEU A 6 -14.53 -16.17 16.57
CA LEU A 6 -13.70 -15.12 17.15
C LEU A 6 -12.30 -15.14 16.52
N ASP A 7 -11.71 -16.33 16.37
CA ASP A 7 -10.41 -16.50 15.71
C ASP A 7 -10.43 -15.96 14.27
N ASP A 8 -11.47 -16.30 13.51
CA ASP A 8 -11.66 -15.81 12.14
C ASP A 8 -11.78 -14.28 12.12
N ALA A 9 -12.53 -13.68 13.05
CA ALA A 9 -12.68 -12.23 13.15
C ALA A 9 -11.37 -11.51 13.48
N TYR A 10 -10.58 -12.03 14.43
CA TYR A 10 -9.26 -11.47 14.76
C TYR A 10 -8.30 -11.57 13.58
N ASN A 11 -8.30 -12.70 12.86
CA ASN A 11 -7.47 -12.88 11.69
C ASN A 11 -7.87 -11.91 10.56
N ILE A 12 -9.16 -11.74 10.29
CA ILE A 12 -9.66 -10.78 9.30
C ILE A 12 -9.26 -9.35 9.65
N LYS A 13 -9.39 -8.95 10.93
CA LYS A 13 -8.96 -7.62 11.41
C LYS A 13 -7.47 -7.38 11.16
N LYS A 14 -6.65 -8.40 11.41
CA LYS A 14 -5.21 -8.34 11.14
C LYS A 14 -4.92 -8.17 9.65
N LEU A 15 -5.50 -9.03 8.81
CA LEU A 15 -5.33 -8.99 7.36
C LEU A 15 -5.79 -7.66 6.75
N MET A 16 -6.85 -7.05 7.29
CA MET A 16 -7.31 -5.73 6.84
C MET A 16 -6.23 -4.66 7.06
N ARG A 17 -5.64 -4.60 8.26
CA ARG A 17 -4.58 -3.64 8.57
C ARG A 17 -3.30 -3.87 7.76
N GLU A 18 -2.96 -5.13 7.51
CA GLU A 18 -1.84 -5.49 6.62
C GLU A 18 -2.11 -5.00 5.17
N ALA A 19 -3.32 -5.18 4.67
CA ALA A 19 -3.71 -4.69 3.35
C ALA A 19 -3.67 -3.16 3.24
N GLU A 20 -4.09 -2.45 4.28
CA GLU A 20 -4.02 -0.97 4.34
C GLU A 20 -2.57 -0.48 4.32
N ALA A 21 -1.70 -1.09 5.13
CA ALA A 21 -0.28 -0.76 5.14
C ALA A 21 0.36 -0.98 3.75
N LEU A 22 0.06 -2.12 3.11
CA LEU A 22 0.57 -2.44 1.77
C LEU A 22 0.09 -1.44 0.70
N ALA A 23 -1.14 -0.93 0.83
CA ALA A 23 -1.66 0.10 -0.07
C ALA A 23 -0.83 1.39 0.03
N ASP A 24 -0.49 1.83 1.23
CA ASP A 24 0.34 3.01 1.45
C ASP A 24 1.77 2.81 0.95
N GLU A 25 2.34 1.62 1.14
CA GLU A 25 3.66 1.28 0.58
C GLU A 25 3.68 1.33 -0.95
N SER A 26 2.59 0.86 -1.58
CA SER A 26 2.42 0.91 -3.02
C SER A 26 2.36 2.36 -3.53
N MET A 27 1.65 3.24 -2.80
CA MET A 27 1.62 4.68 -3.11
C MET A 27 3.00 5.32 -3.00
N LEU A 28 3.77 4.97 -1.97
CA LEU A 28 5.16 5.42 -1.80
C LEU A 28 6.06 4.91 -2.95
N ALA A 29 5.84 3.68 -3.42
CA ALA A 29 6.55 3.12 -4.57
C ALA A 29 6.29 3.90 -5.86
N PHE A 30 5.02 4.21 -6.15
CA PHE A 30 4.66 5.02 -7.32
C PHE A 30 5.26 6.42 -7.26
N ALA A 31 5.19 7.09 -6.10
CA ALA A 31 5.77 8.41 -5.91
C ALA A 31 7.28 8.43 -6.22
N ARG A 32 8.03 7.43 -5.73
CA ARG A 32 9.47 7.28 -6.01
C ARG A 32 9.75 7.05 -7.50
N LEU A 33 8.96 6.20 -8.16
CA LEU A 33 9.09 5.97 -9.60
C LEU A 33 8.84 7.26 -10.39
N LYS A 34 7.76 7.98 -10.07
CA LYS A 34 7.42 9.25 -10.70
C LYS A 34 8.51 10.30 -10.54
N GLN A 35 9.08 10.41 -9.34
CA GLN A 35 10.20 11.29 -9.06
C GLN A 35 11.40 10.95 -9.93
N ALA A 36 11.77 9.66 -10.04
CA ALA A 36 12.88 9.22 -10.89
C ALA A 36 12.63 9.53 -12.38
N MET A 37 11.40 9.32 -12.87
CA MET A 37 11.04 9.64 -14.25
C MET A 37 11.12 11.14 -14.55
N LEU A 38 10.69 11.99 -13.61
CA LEU A 38 10.79 13.45 -13.74
C LEU A 38 12.24 13.92 -13.66
N ALA A 39 13.04 13.37 -12.74
CA ALA A 39 14.46 13.69 -12.64
C ALA A 39 15.21 13.33 -13.93
N ALA A 40 14.91 12.17 -14.53
CA ALA A 40 15.49 11.78 -15.82
C ALA A 40 15.18 12.76 -16.95
N ARG A 41 14.01 13.43 -16.93
CA ARG A 41 13.64 14.47 -17.91
C ARG A 41 14.39 15.78 -17.73
N LEU A 42 15.05 15.99 -16.59
CA LEU A 42 15.91 17.15 -16.38
C LEU A 42 17.28 16.99 -17.05
N ASN A 43 17.59 15.81 -17.60
CA ASN A 43 18.82 15.60 -18.36
C ASN A 43 18.77 16.40 -19.68
N PRO A 44 19.72 17.31 -19.93
CA PRO A 44 19.76 18.12 -21.16
C PRO A 44 19.88 17.31 -22.46
N ALA A 45 20.35 16.06 -22.38
CA ALA A 45 20.43 15.14 -23.51
C ALA A 45 19.09 14.44 -23.83
N VAL A 46 18.04 14.69 -23.05
CA VAL A 46 16.72 14.07 -23.21
C VAL A 46 15.72 15.13 -23.67
N GLU A 47 15.05 14.87 -24.80
CA GLU A 47 13.99 15.74 -25.30
C GLU A 47 12.87 15.93 -24.27
N VAL A 48 12.36 17.15 -24.15
CA VAL A 48 11.40 17.54 -23.10
C VAL A 48 10.16 16.64 -23.07
N HIS A 49 9.69 16.16 -24.22
CA HIS A 49 8.50 15.30 -24.31
C HIS A 49 8.76 13.81 -24.04
N THR A 50 10.02 13.39 -23.87
CA THR A 50 10.39 11.99 -23.69
C THR A 50 9.76 11.43 -22.42
N GLY A 51 9.16 10.25 -22.52
CA GLY A 51 8.48 9.62 -21.39
C GLY A 51 7.12 10.21 -21.02
N GLN A 52 6.61 11.23 -21.73
CA GLN A 52 5.32 11.87 -21.41
C GLN A 52 4.16 10.86 -21.39
N ARG A 53 4.07 9.96 -22.39
CA ARG A 53 3.03 8.91 -22.40
C ARG A 53 3.17 7.93 -21.23
N ALA A 54 4.39 7.62 -20.81
CA ALA A 54 4.63 6.76 -19.66
C ALA A 54 4.20 7.45 -18.36
N LEU A 55 4.50 8.75 -18.20
CA LEU A 55 4.04 9.54 -17.05
C LEU A 55 2.51 9.66 -16.99
N MET A 56 1.83 9.80 -18.13
CA MET A 56 0.37 9.79 -18.18
C MET A 56 -0.21 8.45 -17.72
N ARG A 57 0.37 7.33 -18.16
CA ARG A 57 -0.05 5.99 -17.71
C ARG A 57 0.26 5.74 -16.22
N LEU A 58 1.39 6.25 -15.73
CA LEU A 58 1.73 6.19 -14.31
C LEU A 58 0.71 6.97 -13.47
N ASN A 59 0.34 8.18 -13.89
CA ASN A 59 -0.73 8.95 -13.23
C ASN A 59 -2.06 8.19 -13.20
N GLU A 60 -2.42 7.51 -14.29
CA GLU A 60 -3.63 6.71 -14.36
C GLU A 60 -3.58 5.53 -13.38
N ALA A 61 -2.45 4.83 -13.30
CA ALA A 61 -2.23 3.75 -12.34
C ALA A 61 -2.29 4.26 -10.88
N GLU A 62 -1.69 5.42 -10.59
CA GLU A 62 -1.74 6.07 -9.27
C GLU A 62 -3.18 6.41 -8.86
N ASN A 63 -3.99 6.94 -9.79
CA ASN A 63 -5.39 7.25 -9.53
C ASN A 63 -6.20 5.97 -9.23
N GLN A 64 -5.95 4.89 -9.96
CA GLN A 64 -6.58 3.60 -9.71
C GLN A 64 -6.18 3.02 -8.34
N ALA A 65 -4.90 3.11 -7.97
CA ALA A 65 -4.41 2.66 -6.68
C ALA A 65 -5.02 3.46 -5.51
N MET A 66 -5.15 4.78 -5.66
CA MET A 66 -5.81 5.64 -4.67
C MET A 66 -7.31 5.33 -4.53
N ALA A 67 -8.00 5.06 -5.65
CA ALA A 67 -9.39 4.61 -5.62
C ALA A 67 -9.53 3.25 -4.91
N MET A 68 -8.59 2.32 -5.14
CA MET A 68 -8.53 1.04 -4.44
C MET A 68 -8.34 1.24 -2.93
N SER A 69 -7.41 2.11 -2.49
CA SER A 69 -7.20 2.42 -1.07
C SER A 69 -8.49 2.97 -0.43
N THR A 70 -9.20 3.86 -1.12
CA THR A 70 -10.50 4.36 -0.64
C THR A 70 -11.54 3.25 -0.50
N ASN A 71 -11.57 2.29 -1.43
CA ASN A 71 -12.47 1.15 -1.33
C ASN A 71 -12.10 0.23 -0.16
N LEU A 72 -10.80 0.06 0.12
CA LEU A 72 -10.33 -0.74 1.24
C LEU A 72 -10.81 -0.17 2.59
N LEU A 73 -10.77 1.15 2.76
CA LEU A 73 -11.33 1.83 3.95
C LEU A 73 -12.83 1.56 4.13
N ARG A 74 -13.59 1.45 3.03
CA ARG A 74 -15.02 1.09 3.10
C ARG A 74 -15.23 -0.36 3.51
N VAL A 75 -14.38 -1.27 3.03
CA VAL A 75 -14.41 -2.67 3.48
C VAL A 75 -14.07 -2.75 4.97
N HIS A 76 -13.10 -1.99 5.46
CA HIS A 76 -12.79 -1.91 6.89
C HIS A 76 -13.98 -1.42 7.71
N ASP A 77 -14.66 -0.34 7.29
CA ASP A 77 -15.87 0.16 7.97
C ASP A 77 -16.97 -0.91 8.02
N GLU A 78 -17.20 -1.61 6.91
CA GLU A 78 -18.23 -2.66 6.85
C GLU A 78 -17.88 -3.86 7.75
N LEU A 79 -16.62 -4.33 7.72
CA LEU A 79 -16.16 -5.39 8.59
C LEU A 79 -16.21 -5.00 10.08
N SER A 80 -15.98 -3.73 10.41
CA SER A 80 -16.09 -3.23 11.78
C SER A 80 -17.53 -3.32 12.31
N LYS A 81 -18.52 -3.01 11.46
CA LYS A 81 -19.95 -3.19 11.82
C LYS A 81 -20.29 -4.66 12.04
N VAL A 82 -19.83 -5.54 11.15
CA VAL A 82 -20.05 -6.99 11.26
C VAL A 82 -19.39 -7.54 12.53
N ALA A 83 -18.17 -7.12 12.85
CA ALA A 83 -17.45 -7.54 14.05
C ALA A 83 -18.22 -7.17 15.34
N GLY A 84 -18.84 -5.98 15.39
CA GLY A 84 -19.67 -5.58 16.54
C GLY A 84 -20.86 -6.51 16.81
N ILE A 85 -21.38 -7.21 15.78
CA ILE A 85 -22.49 -8.16 15.90
C ILE A 85 -21.97 -9.56 16.27
N TYR A 86 -20.87 -10.00 15.64
CA TYR A 86 -20.46 -11.41 15.63
C TYR A 86 -19.16 -11.72 16.38
N ALA A 87 -18.42 -10.72 16.86
CA ALA A 87 -17.09 -10.93 17.47
C ALA A 87 -16.90 -10.22 18.83
N ALA A 88 -17.97 -9.66 19.42
CA ALA A 88 -17.92 -8.77 20.59
C ALA A 88 -17.09 -7.49 20.33
N ASN A 89 -17.21 -6.50 21.21
CA ASN A 89 -16.55 -5.20 21.02
C ASN A 89 -15.03 -5.33 21.09
N ASP A 90 -14.33 -4.49 20.31
CA ASP A 90 -12.88 -4.39 20.31
C ASP A 90 -12.35 -4.03 21.71
N ASP A 91 -11.53 -4.91 22.30
CA ASP A 91 -10.87 -4.67 23.59
C ASP A 91 -9.77 -3.59 23.50
N GLY A 92 -9.54 -3.01 22.31
CA GLY A 92 -8.58 -1.93 22.09
C GLY A 92 -7.13 -2.41 21.99
N VAL A 93 -6.91 -3.72 21.85
CA VAL A 93 -5.57 -4.29 21.70
C VAL A 93 -4.99 -3.85 20.34
N PRO A 94 -3.83 -3.17 20.32
CA PRO A 94 -3.16 -2.81 19.07
C PRO A 94 -2.79 -4.06 18.27
N THR A 95 -3.19 -4.11 17.00
CA THR A 95 -2.74 -5.16 16.08
C THR A 95 -1.29 -4.90 15.69
N GLU A 96 -0.41 -5.82 16.05
CA GLU A 96 0.96 -5.85 15.57
C GLU A 96 0.98 -6.24 14.08
N ILE A 97 1.55 -5.35 13.26
CA ILE A 97 1.76 -5.60 11.82
C ILE A 97 3.22 -6.07 11.67
N PRO A 98 3.47 -7.35 11.36
CA PRO A 98 4.84 -7.86 11.26
C PRO A 98 5.62 -7.11 10.18
N GLU A 99 6.90 -6.80 10.44
CA GLU A 99 7.75 -6.17 9.43
C GLU A 99 7.78 -6.98 8.14
N ALA A 100 7.73 -8.32 8.18
CA ALA A 100 7.67 -9.16 6.98
C ALA A 100 6.43 -8.89 6.09
N SER A 101 5.33 -8.40 6.66
CA SER A 101 4.12 -7.98 5.93
C SER A 101 4.30 -6.62 5.23
N ILE A 102 5.35 -5.87 5.59
CA ILE A 102 5.69 -4.51 5.14
C ILE A 102 7.09 -4.48 4.47
N ALA A 103 7.88 -5.54 4.62
CA ALA A 103 9.30 -5.50 4.30
C ALA A 103 9.52 -5.61 2.80
N ARG A 104 9.88 -4.48 2.19
CA ARG A 104 10.67 -4.48 0.96
C ARG A 104 11.95 -5.29 1.19
N LYS A 105 12.16 -6.32 0.37
CA LYS A 105 13.49 -6.89 0.16
C LYS A 105 14.40 -5.75 -0.32
N LYS A 106 15.28 -5.25 0.55
CA LYS A 106 16.36 -4.33 0.16
C LYS A 106 17.28 -5.13 -0.75
N THR A 107 17.08 -5.06 -2.05
CA THR A 107 18.05 -5.55 -3.04
C THR A 107 18.61 -4.36 -3.80
N ASP A 108 19.89 -4.11 -3.50
CA ASP A 108 20.97 -3.73 -4.43
C ASP A 108 20.88 -2.37 -5.15
N ALA A 109 20.70 -1.28 -4.39
CA ALA A 109 20.81 0.09 -4.93
C ALA A 109 21.91 0.95 -4.27
N GLU A 110 22.91 0.34 -3.61
CA GLU A 110 24.02 1.08 -2.99
C GLU A 110 25.40 0.83 -3.62
N GLU A 111 25.56 -0.07 -4.60
CA GLU A 111 26.90 -0.36 -5.18
C GLU A 111 27.27 0.39 -6.47
N SER A 112 26.41 1.23 -7.05
CA SER A 112 26.73 1.87 -8.34
C SER A 112 27.19 3.33 -8.27
N ILE A 113 27.62 3.84 -7.11
CA ILE A 113 28.27 5.16 -7.00
C ILE A 113 29.64 5.02 -6.34
N VAL A 114 30.50 4.21 -6.94
CA VAL A 114 31.95 4.44 -6.95
C VAL A 114 32.47 3.91 -8.29
N VAL A 115 32.70 4.82 -9.24
CA VAL A 115 33.81 4.93 -10.23
C VAL A 115 33.41 5.98 -11.25
#